data_AF-A0A7C5KCJ4-F1
#
_entry.id   AF-A0A7C5KCJ4-F1
#
_cell.length_a   1.000
_cell.length_b   1.000
_cell.length_c   1.000
_cell.angle_alpha   90.00
_cell.angle_beta   90.00
_cell.angle_gamma   90.00
#
_symmetry.space_group_name_H-M   'P 1'
#
loop_
_entity.id
_entity.type
_entity.pdbx_description
1 polymer ?
#
loop_
_entity_poly.entity_id
_entity_poly.type
_entity_poly.pdbx_seq_one_letter_code
_entity_poly.pdbx_strand_id
1 'polypeptide(L)'
;REVSLKITDFQIPPTAELAEIARKVKDARELIDYWAIDWDYKGDTFHNQWQSFRTKKNPKVDYEARQKYKSAGEYQIMVKVVDVFGNDTNKVLKVRVK
;
A
#
# COMPACT_ATOMS: atom_id res chain seq x y z
N ARG A 1 6.70 -19.10 -7.87
CA ARG A 1 7.36 -18.03 -7.10
C ARG A 1 6.49 -16.77 -7.18
N GLU A 2 5.54 -16.61 -6.26
CA GLU A 2 4.62 -15.45 -6.25
C GLU A 2 4.61 -14.87 -4.84
N VAL A 3 4.61 -13.54 -4.76
CA VAL A 3 4.41 -12.80 -3.51
C VAL A 3 3.09 -12.06 -3.64
N SER A 4 2.27 -12.13 -2.58
CA SER A 4 1.05 -11.37 -2.42
C SER A 4 1.24 -10.37 -1.28
N LEU A 5 0.93 -9.10 -1.54
CA LEU A 5 0.85 -8.06 -0.52
C LEU A 5 -0.61 -7.70 -0.29
N LYS A 6 -0.99 -7.60 0.98
CA LYS A 6 -2.34 -7.23 1.41
C LYS A 6 -2.29 -6.09 2.42
N ILE A 7 -3.20 -5.15 2.27
CA ILE A 7 -3.48 -4.15 3.30
C ILE A 7 -4.45 -4.79 4.30
N THR A 8 -4.03 -4.94 5.56
CA THR A 8 -4.84 -5.62 6.59
C THR A 8 -5.37 -4.69 7.66
N ASP A 9 -4.62 -3.65 8.02
CA ASP A 9 -4.95 -2.74 9.12
C ASP A 9 -4.29 -1.37 8.83
N PHE A 10 -5.00 -0.53 8.08
CA PHE A 10 -4.56 0.82 7.78
C PHE A 10 -5.20 1.80 8.76
N GLN A 11 -4.36 2.49 9.54
CA GLN A 11 -4.78 3.43 10.57
C GLN A 11 -4.20 4.80 10.30
N ILE A 12 -5.00 5.83 10.51
CA ILE A 12 -4.58 7.22 10.44
C ILE A 12 -4.40 7.71 11.89
N PRO A 13 -3.35 8.48 12.21
CA PRO A 13 -3.18 9.06 13.52
C PRO A 13 -4.45 9.77 13.99
N PRO A 14 -5.02 9.40 15.16
CA PRO A 14 -6.28 9.97 15.60
C PRO A 14 -6.06 11.41 16.06
N THR A 15 -6.46 12.37 15.24
CA THR A 15 -6.70 13.74 15.70
C THR A 15 -8.16 13.87 16.15
N ALA A 16 -8.48 14.89 16.94
CA ALA A 16 -9.86 15.10 17.41
C ALA A 16 -10.87 15.19 16.25
N GLU A 17 -10.46 15.79 15.13
CA GLU A 17 -11.26 15.94 13.91
C GLU A 17 -11.40 14.63 13.12
N LEU A 18 -10.34 13.82 13.09
CA LEU A 18 -10.29 12.58 12.31
C LEU A 18 -10.84 11.36 13.05
N ALA A 19 -10.85 11.39 14.39
CA ALA A 19 -11.35 10.29 15.21
C ALA A 19 -12.81 9.95 14.93
N GLU A 20 -13.66 10.95 14.65
CA GLU A 20 -15.06 10.72 14.32
C GLU A 20 -15.23 10.06 12.94
N ILE A 21 -14.40 10.46 11.96
CA ILE A 21 -14.40 9.91 10.61
C ILE A 21 -13.90 8.45 10.65
N ALA A 22 -12.77 8.20 11.30
CA ALA A 22 -12.19 6.87 11.42
C ALA A 22 -13.15 5.87 12.09
N ARG A 23 -13.96 6.30 13.06
CA ARG A 23 -14.97 5.46 13.72
C ARG A 23 -16.18 5.14 12.84
N LYS A 24 -16.47 5.95 11.81
CA LYS A 24 -17.58 5.74 10.86
C LYS A 24 -17.18 4.90 9.65
N VAL A 25 -15.87 4.78 9.38
CA VAL A 25 -15.35 3.98 8.28
C VAL A 25 -15.52 2.49 8.58
N LYS A 26 -16.20 1.77 7.68
CA LYS A 26 -16.41 0.32 7.78
C LYS A 26 -15.27 -0.50 7.14
N ASP A 27 -14.51 0.12 6.24
CA ASP A 27 -13.50 -0.52 5.41
C ASP A 27 -12.28 0.41 5.32
N ALA A 28 -11.15 -0.02 5.87
CA ALA A 28 -9.95 0.82 5.99
C ALA A 28 -9.43 1.37 4.65
N ARG A 29 -9.78 0.77 3.51
CA ARG A 29 -9.43 1.30 2.18
C ARG A 29 -10.09 2.61 1.84
N GLU A 30 -11.22 2.91 2.47
CA GLU A 30 -11.89 4.19 2.29
C GLU A 30 -11.07 5.36 2.87
N LEU A 31 -10.02 5.05 3.63
CA LEU A 31 -9.03 6.00 4.12
C LEU A 31 -7.80 6.13 3.21
N ILE A 32 -7.67 5.28 2.18
CA ILE A 32 -6.54 5.28 1.25
C ILE A 32 -6.95 5.95 -0.07
N ASP A 33 -6.21 6.96 -0.48
CA ASP A 33 -6.41 7.63 -1.78
C ASP A 33 -5.64 6.90 -2.89
N TYR A 34 -4.39 6.55 -2.59
CA TYR A 34 -3.44 5.95 -3.53
C TYR A 34 -2.50 4.99 -2.81
N TRP A 35 -2.14 3.87 -3.43
CA TRP A 35 -0.98 3.10 -3.02
C TRP A 35 -0.24 2.51 -4.20
N ALA A 36 1.07 2.34 -4.04
CA ALA A 36 1.96 1.82 -5.05
C ALA A 36 3.07 0.96 -4.46
N ILE A 37 3.63 0.11 -5.32
CA ILE A 37 4.60 -0.90 -4.96
C ILE A 37 5.76 -0.87 -5.96
N ASP A 38 6.97 -0.87 -5.40
CA ASP A 38 8.20 -1.26 -6.06
C ASP A 38 8.58 -2.66 -5.54
N TRP A 39 8.47 -3.67 -6.39
CA TRP A 39 8.65 -5.08 -6.02
C TRP A 39 10.12 -5.49 -5.91
N ASP A 40 11.07 -4.63 -6.28
CA ASP A 40 12.50 -4.92 -6.26
C ASP A 40 13.33 -3.66 -5.95
N TYR A 41 12.96 -2.98 -4.88
CA TYR A 41 13.55 -1.73 -4.44
C TYR A 41 15.05 -1.89 -4.15
N LYS A 42 15.88 -1.06 -4.78
CA LYS A 42 17.35 -1.16 -4.68
C LYS A 42 17.97 -0.23 -3.64
N GLY A 43 17.15 0.44 -2.83
CA GLY A 43 17.63 1.44 -1.87
C GLY A 43 17.89 2.81 -2.49
N ASP A 44 17.39 3.03 -3.71
CA ASP A 44 17.58 4.24 -4.51
C ASP A 44 16.23 4.94 -4.77
N THR A 45 15.95 5.31 -6.02
CA THR A 45 14.68 5.88 -6.43
C THR A 45 13.57 4.85 -6.40
N PHE A 46 12.37 5.25 -5.98
CA PHE A 46 11.19 4.38 -6.03
C PHE A 46 10.78 4.13 -7.48
N HIS A 47 10.80 2.87 -7.93
CA HIS A 47 10.36 2.47 -9.25
C HIS A 47 8.94 1.90 -9.17
N ASN A 48 7.97 2.73 -9.51
CA ASN A 48 6.56 2.31 -9.49
C ASN A 48 6.31 1.20 -10.53
N GLN A 49 6.02 -0.01 -10.05
CA GLN A 49 5.72 -1.18 -10.88
C GLN A 49 4.26 -1.60 -10.78
N TRP A 50 3.56 -1.15 -9.74
CA TRP A 50 2.15 -1.42 -9.52
C TRP A 50 1.55 -0.29 -8.70
N GLN A 51 0.31 0.11 -9.02
CA GLN A 51 -0.42 1.11 -8.26
C GLN A 51 -1.94 0.87 -8.32
N SER A 52 -2.63 1.36 -7.30
CA SER A 52 -4.10 1.42 -7.26
C SER A 52 -4.53 2.69 -6.54
N PHE A 53 -5.58 3.33 -7.04
CA PHE A 53 -6.05 4.62 -6.57
C PHE A 53 -7.55 4.73 -6.72
N ARG A 54 -8.17 5.54 -5.86
CA ARG A 54 -9.61 5.78 -5.97
C ARG A 54 -9.93 6.62 -7.19
N THR A 55 -11.10 6.38 -7.76
CA THR A 55 -11.66 7.21 -8.82
C THR A 55 -13.04 7.69 -8.39
N LYS A 56 -13.58 8.69 -9.09
CA LYS A 56 -14.97 9.15 -8.85
C LYS A 56 -16.00 8.02 -8.97
N LYS A 57 -15.73 7.00 -9.80
CA LYS A 57 -16.61 5.85 -10.02
C LYS A 57 -16.37 4.70 -9.04
N ASN A 58 -15.13 4.55 -8.55
CA ASN A 58 -14.75 3.51 -7.59
C ASN A 58 -13.97 4.13 -6.43
N PRO A 59 -14.62 4.36 -5.27
CA PRO A 59 -14.00 5.05 -4.14
C PRO A 59 -13.01 4.18 -3.34
N LYS A 60 -12.71 2.95 -3.81
CA LYS A 60 -11.86 1.99 -3.12
C LYS A 60 -10.65 1.63 -3.97
N VAL A 61 -9.52 1.46 -3.30
CA VAL A 61 -8.32 0.85 -3.88
C VAL A 61 -8.41 -0.68 -3.83
N ASP A 62 -7.52 -1.35 -4.56
CA ASP A 62 -7.35 -2.79 -4.43
C ASP A 62 -6.77 -3.16 -3.06
N TYR A 63 -7.23 -4.28 -2.49
CA TYR A 63 -6.73 -4.80 -1.22
C TYR A 63 -5.43 -5.58 -1.35
N GLU A 64 -5.19 -6.10 -2.55
CA GLU A 64 -4.16 -7.09 -2.80
C GLU A 64 -3.45 -6.78 -4.10
N ALA A 65 -2.14 -6.90 -4.07
CA ALA A 65 -1.28 -6.87 -5.25
C ALA A 65 -0.43 -8.13 -5.26
N ARG A 66 -0.17 -8.67 -6.46
CA ARG A 66 0.59 -9.92 -6.63
C ARG A 66 1.70 -9.72 -7.65
N GLN A 67 2.86 -10.31 -7.37
CA GLN A 67 4.00 -10.30 -8.26
C GLN A 67 4.62 -11.69 -8.37
N LYS A 68 4.85 -12.13 -9.62
CA LYS A 68 5.60 -13.34 -9.93
C LYS A 68 7.07 -13.01 -10.13
N TYR A 69 7.95 -13.80 -9.51
CA TYR A 69 9.39 -13.64 -9.61
C TYR A 69 10.00 -14.73 -10.48
N LYS A 70 10.96 -14.37 -11.33
CA LYS A 70 11.67 -15.32 -12.19
C LYS A 70 12.71 -16.12 -11.40
N SER A 71 13.53 -15.44 -10.60
CA SER A 71 14.57 -16.03 -9.76
C SER A 71 14.14 -16.13 -8.29
N ALA A 72 14.73 -17.10 -7.59
CA ALA A 72 14.74 -17.10 -6.13
C ALA A 72 15.75 -16.07 -5.63
N GLY A 73 15.60 -15.60 -4.40
CA GLY A 73 16.49 -14.62 -3.82
C GLY A 73 15.84 -13.79 -2.72
N GLU A 74 16.62 -12.85 -2.19
CA GLU A 74 16.14 -11.83 -1.27
C GLU A 74 15.78 -10.58 -2.06
N TYR A 75 14.60 -10.04 -1.77
CA TYR A 75 14.04 -8.87 -2.40
C TYR A 75 13.66 -7.86 -1.33
N GLN A 76 13.80 -6.59 -1.64
CA GLN A 76 13.21 -5.50 -0.87
C GLN A 76 12.02 -4.99 -1.64
N ILE A 77 10.85 -4.95 -1.01
CA ILE A 77 9.63 -4.44 -1.60
C ILE A 77 9.31 -3.13 -0.88
N MET A 78 9.27 -2.03 -1.61
CA MET A 78 8.86 -0.74 -1.06
C MET A 78 7.39 -0.51 -1.37
N VAL A 79 6.61 -0.20 -0.35
CA VAL A 79 5.19 0.15 -0.46
C VAL A 79 5.04 1.61 -0.08
N LYS A 80 4.37 2.38 -0.92
CA LYS A 80 3.96 3.76 -0.66
C LYS A 80 2.44 3.81 -0.57
N VAL A 81 1.91 4.45 0.47
CA VAL A 81 0.48 4.68 0.66
C VAL A 81 0.26 6.17 0.91
N VAL A 82 -0.75 6.75 0.26
CA VAL A 82 -1.22 8.12 0.49
C VAL A 82 -2.65 8.03 0.98
N ASP A 83 -2.92 8.66 2.12
CA ASP A 83 -4.27 8.70 2.70
C ASP A 83 -5.15 9.78 2.04
N VAL A 84 -6.44 9.77 2.38
CA VAL A 84 -7.42 10.75 1.87
C VAL A 84 -7.18 12.19 2.34
N PHE A 85 -6.26 12.41 3.27
CA PHE A 85 -5.82 13.72 3.74
C PHE A 85 -4.51 14.17 3.09
N GLY A 86 -3.93 13.34 2.23
CA GLY A 86 -2.69 13.62 1.49
C GLY A 86 -1.41 13.25 2.23
N ASN A 87 -1.47 12.60 3.40
CA ASN A 87 -0.26 12.16 4.09
C ASN A 87 0.31 10.91 3.41
N ASP A 88 1.62 10.91 3.15
CA ASP A 88 2.32 9.75 2.60
C ASP A 88 2.98 8.89 3.69
N THR A 89 2.96 7.59 3.50
CA THR A 89 3.64 6.61 4.34
C THR A 89 4.37 5.60 3.47
N ASN A 90 5.64 5.35 3.77
CA ASN A 90 6.48 4.40 3.07
C ASN A 90 6.89 3.25 3.98
N LYS A 91 6.89 2.02 3.46
CA LYS A 91 7.35 0.83 4.19
C LYS A 91 8.18 -0.07 3.29
N VAL A 92 9.38 -0.43 3.74
CA VAL A 92 10.23 -1.41 3.05
C VAL A 92 10.07 -2.76 3.74
N LEU A 93 9.77 -3.80 2.96
CA LEU A 93 9.60 -5.17 3.39
C LEU A 93 10.71 -6.03 2.78
N LYS A 94 11.43 -6.79 3.61
CA LYS A 94 12.40 -7.78 3.15
C LYS A 94 11.72 -9.11 2.98
N VAL A 95 11.75 -9.68 1.78
CA VAL A 95 11.09 -10.94 1.44
C VAL A 95 12.10 -11.89 0.80
N ARG A 96 12.12 -13.15 1.24
CA ARG A 96 12.89 -14.21 0.61
C ARG A 96 11.98 -15.07 -0.26
N VAL A 97 12.18 -15.00 -1.57
CA VAL A 97 11.47 -15.82 -2.56
C VAL A 97 12.25 -17.12 -2.80
N LYS A 98 11.58 -18.27 -2.73
CA LYS A 98 12.13 -19.61 -2.99
C LYS A 98 11.72 -20.09 -4.39
#